data_AF-A0AAV5Q633-F1
#
_entry.id   AF-A0AAV5Q633-F1
#
_cell.length_a   1.000
_cell.length_b   1.000
_cell.length_c   1.000
_cell.angle_alpha   90.00
_cell.angle_beta   90.00
_cell.angle_gamma   90.00
#
_symmetry.space_group_name_H-M   'P 1'
#
loop_
_entity.id
_entity.type
_entity.pdbx_description
1 polymer ?
#
loop_
_entity_poly.entity_id
_entity_poly.type
_entity_poly.pdbx_seq_one_letter_code
_entity_poly.pdbx_strand_id
1 'polypeptide(L)'
;MFNNGTDARTAIKRKRASEFDRINSIVSNPQNQDKGHVQGPLDVKFGQHRVFPVTINLSNVDLGKTPETVEEYLAQVRLESEWGNSNKYNENEEYSSDESEVFYIGNSNKEKDDKLEEGRLLIPHSVVDSALAEFSHAQAEYVAYRSTLEELDAIALPENQKQWKQFFRDVSCEREYIAQIVEEREHWKLLSLLTKWLGINVEQNIVTWILSLLAALEKEMMTPTELAIVRSLGKKASHQLRALGVGTTAEQLQLHEKIVAVVAVHFAQRDLLEK
;
A
#
# COMPACT_ATOMS: atom_id res chain seq x y z
N MET A 1 40.70 33.27 -32.16
CA MET A 1 41.61 32.09 -32.10
C MET A 1 41.89 31.85 -30.62
N PHE A 2 41.55 30.76 -29.92
CA PHE A 2 40.90 29.48 -30.22
C PHE A 2 40.24 28.98 -28.91
N ASN A 3 39.19 28.18 -29.12
CA ASN A 3 38.49 27.26 -28.21
C ASN A 3 39.18 26.83 -26.91
N ASN A 4 38.43 26.86 -25.80
CA ASN A 4 38.55 25.91 -24.70
C ASN A 4 37.16 25.44 -24.26
N GLY A 5 36.55 24.61 -25.09
CA GLY A 5 35.35 23.84 -24.78
C GLY A 5 35.66 22.38 -24.99
N THR A 6 36.33 21.71 -24.04
CA THR A 6 36.68 20.28 -24.21
C THR A 6 36.95 19.47 -22.94
N ASP A 7 36.44 19.83 -21.75
CA ASP A 7 36.78 19.05 -20.54
C ASP A 7 35.65 18.28 -19.83
N ALA A 8 34.38 18.51 -20.15
CA ALA A 8 33.29 17.76 -19.48
C ALA A 8 32.98 16.39 -20.14
N ARG A 9 33.09 16.28 -21.47
CA ARG A 9 32.74 15.04 -22.20
C ARG A 9 33.81 13.94 -22.08
N THR A 10 35.07 14.31 -21.86
CA THR A 10 36.19 13.37 -21.73
C THR A 10 36.21 12.73 -20.34
N ALA A 11 35.82 13.46 -19.30
CA ALA A 11 35.69 12.94 -17.94
C ALA A 11 34.54 11.92 -17.78
N ILE A 12 33.42 12.14 -18.47
CA ILE A 12 32.26 11.22 -18.45
C ILE A 12 32.55 9.93 -19.22
N LYS A 13 33.30 10.00 -20.33
CA LYS A 13 33.75 8.78 -21.06
C LYS A 13 34.73 7.93 -20.25
N ARG A 14 35.62 8.53 -19.45
CA ARG A 14 36.56 7.79 -18.60
C ARG A 14 35.88 7.11 -17.39
N LYS A 15 34.85 7.73 -16.79
CA LYS A 15 34.08 7.10 -15.71
C LYS A 15 33.26 5.88 -16.19
N ARG A 16 32.61 5.97 -17.36
CA ARG A 16 31.84 4.83 -17.92
C ARG A 16 32.72 3.66 -18.37
N ALA A 17 33.91 3.93 -18.90
CA ALA A 17 34.87 2.86 -19.22
C ALA A 17 35.34 2.11 -17.96
N SER A 18 35.60 2.82 -16.85
CA SER A 18 36.00 2.17 -15.59
C SER A 18 34.88 1.37 -14.90
N GLU A 19 33.62 1.64 -15.25
CA GLU A 19 32.46 0.94 -14.70
C GLU A 19 32.15 -0.34 -15.49
N PHE A 20 32.32 -0.30 -16.82
CA PHE A 20 32.28 -1.51 -17.67
C PHE A 20 33.42 -2.49 -17.36
N ASP A 21 34.63 -1.99 -17.08
CA ASP A 21 35.76 -2.85 -16.70
C ASP A 21 35.61 -3.45 -15.28
N ARG A 22 34.87 -2.78 -14.38
CA ARG A 22 34.52 -3.32 -13.05
C ARG A 22 33.44 -4.40 -13.11
N ILE A 23 32.51 -4.31 -14.06
CA ILE A 23 31.51 -5.36 -14.27
C ILE A 23 32.18 -6.62 -14.84
N ASN A 24 33.14 -6.48 -15.77
CA ASN A 24 33.86 -7.62 -16.33
C ASN A 24 34.85 -8.28 -15.36
N SER A 25 35.43 -7.54 -14.40
CA SER A 25 36.33 -8.13 -13.39
C SER A 25 35.61 -8.89 -12.28
N ILE A 26 34.32 -8.61 -12.05
CA ILE A 26 33.47 -9.41 -11.14
C ILE A 26 33.10 -10.77 -11.78
N VAL A 27 33.17 -10.89 -13.11
CA VAL A 27 32.82 -12.11 -13.87
C VAL A 27 33.99 -13.09 -14.03
N SER A 28 35.20 -12.74 -13.60
CA SER A 28 36.39 -13.61 -13.75
C SER A 28 37.14 -13.84 -12.44
N ASN A 29 36.42 -14.23 -11.39
CA ASN A 29 37.02 -14.78 -10.18
C ASN A 29 36.94 -16.32 -10.20
N PRO A 30 38.05 -17.07 -10.40
CA PRO A 30 38.04 -18.52 -10.55
C PRO A 30 37.95 -19.29 -9.22
N GLN A 31 37.40 -18.68 -8.16
CA GLN A 31 37.32 -19.28 -6.81
C GLN A 31 35.91 -19.36 -6.19
N ASN A 32 34.84 -19.26 -6.99
CA ASN A 32 33.51 -19.75 -6.58
C ASN A 32 33.19 -21.05 -7.32
N GLN A 33 33.80 -22.14 -6.86
CA GLN A 33 33.30 -23.48 -7.13
C GLN A 33 32.08 -23.74 -6.25
N ASP A 34 30.96 -23.12 -6.60
CA ASP A 34 29.65 -23.51 -6.09
C ASP A 34 28.80 -24.09 -7.22
N LYS A 35 28.17 -25.20 -6.89
CA LYS A 35 27.56 -26.17 -7.78
C LYS A 35 26.38 -25.56 -8.55
N GLY A 36 26.63 -25.18 -9.80
CA GLY A 36 25.60 -24.79 -10.77
C GLY A 36 25.87 -25.44 -12.13
N HIS A 37 25.96 -26.77 -12.19
CA HIS A 37 26.21 -27.54 -13.42
C HIS A 37 25.07 -27.47 -14.46
N VAL A 38 24.11 -26.54 -14.30
CA VAL A 38 22.85 -26.48 -15.03
C VAL A 38 22.72 -25.22 -15.88
N GLN A 39 23.65 -24.27 -15.79
CA GLN A 39 23.55 -23.00 -16.49
C GLN A 39 24.70 -22.81 -17.47
N GLY A 40 24.43 -23.13 -18.74
CA GLY A 40 25.29 -22.76 -19.86
C GLY A 40 25.37 -21.23 -20.04
N PRO A 41 26.19 -20.73 -20.98
CA PRO A 41 26.32 -19.29 -21.21
C PRO A 41 24.97 -18.62 -21.55
N LEU A 42 24.75 -17.42 -21.02
CA LEU A 42 23.55 -16.61 -21.28
C LEU A 42 23.52 -16.17 -22.74
N ASP A 43 22.36 -16.30 -23.38
CA ASP A 43 22.17 -15.83 -24.75
C ASP A 43 21.98 -14.30 -24.79
N VAL A 44 22.90 -13.58 -25.43
CA VAL A 44 22.87 -12.10 -25.51
C VAL A 44 21.60 -11.59 -26.21
N LYS A 45 21.00 -12.35 -27.12
CA LYS A 45 19.83 -11.91 -27.89
C LYS A 45 18.49 -12.17 -27.19
N PHE A 46 18.42 -13.22 -26.37
CA PHE A 46 17.18 -13.64 -25.71
C PHE A 46 17.20 -13.48 -24.18
N GLY A 47 18.33 -13.15 -23.57
CA GLY A 47 18.46 -12.94 -22.13
C GLY A 47 18.18 -14.20 -21.29
N GLN A 48 18.26 -15.39 -21.90
CA GLN A 48 17.99 -16.68 -21.27
C GLN A 48 19.16 -17.64 -21.49
N HIS A 49 19.34 -18.60 -20.57
CA HIS A 49 20.37 -19.63 -20.70
C HIS A 49 19.99 -20.65 -21.76
N ARG A 50 20.97 -21.05 -22.58
CA ARG A 50 20.74 -22.05 -23.63
C ARG A 50 20.54 -23.43 -23.00
N VAL A 51 19.46 -24.11 -23.39
CA VAL A 51 19.16 -25.49 -22.98
C VAL A 51 19.96 -26.52 -23.79
N PHE A 52 20.40 -26.17 -25.01
CA PHE A 52 21.12 -27.07 -25.91
C PHE A 52 22.64 -26.78 -25.99
N PRO A 53 23.49 -27.83 -26.02
CA PRO A 53 24.95 -27.68 -26.04
C PRO A 53 25.52 -27.26 -27.41
N VAL A 54 26.01 -26.01 -27.44
CA VAL A 54 27.11 -25.39 -28.23
C VAL A 54 27.05 -25.29 -29.77
N THR A 55 27.37 -24.07 -30.24
CA THR A 55 27.74 -23.63 -31.61
C THR A 55 26.86 -24.11 -32.76
N ILE A 56 25.60 -23.64 -32.75
CA ILE A 56 24.79 -23.62 -33.96
C ILE A 56 25.46 -22.68 -34.98
N ASN A 57 25.99 -23.22 -36.07
CA ASN A 57 26.54 -22.44 -37.17
C ASN A 57 25.38 -21.85 -37.99
N LEU A 58 25.06 -20.58 -37.73
CA LEU A 58 23.98 -19.84 -38.40
C LEU A 58 24.32 -19.40 -39.83
N SER A 59 25.57 -19.57 -40.25
CA SER A 59 26.11 -18.97 -41.48
C SER A 59 25.67 -19.67 -42.77
N ASN A 60 25.23 -20.93 -42.70
CA ASN A 60 24.94 -21.79 -43.87
C ASN A 60 23.56 -22.45 -43.81
N VAL A 61 22.62 -21.89 -43.04
CA VAL A 61 21.28 -22.46 -42.88
C VAL A 61 20.38 -22.00 -44.02
N ASP A 62 19.91 -22.93 -44.84
CA ASP A 62 18.91 -22.66 -45.88
C ASP A 62 17.51 -22.81 -45.28
N LEU A 63 16.74 -21.73 -45.22
CA LEU A 63 15.37 -21.72 -44.68
C LEU A 63 14.32 -22.25 -45.66
N GLY A 64 14.69 -22.47 -46.92
CA GLY A 64 13.81 -23.05 -47.94
C GLY A 64 13.82 -24.58 -47.96
N LYS A 65 14.75 -25.21 -47.23
CA LYS A 65 14.92 -26.67 -47.21
C LYS A 65 14.37 -27.26 -45.91
N THR A 66 13.75 -28.43 -46.00
CA THR A 66 13.43 -29.23 -44.82
C THR A 66 14.73 -29.69 -44.15
N PRO A 67 14.91 -29.43 -42.85
CA PRO A 67 16.16 -29.75 -42.16
C PRO A 67 16.32 -31.27 -42.06
N GLU A 68 17.53 -31.75 -42.35
CA GLU A 68 17.86 -33.19 -42.30
C GLU A 68 18.46 -33.60 -40.96
N THR A 69 18.96 -32.62 -40.18
CA THR A 69 19.54 -32.85 -38.86
C THR A 69 18.88 -31.99 -37.78
N VAL A 70 19.01 -32.45 -36.53
CA VAL A 70 18.46 -31.74 -35.36
C VAL A 70 19.13 -30.38 -35.20
N GLU A 71 20.43 -30.29 -35.49
CA GLU A 71 21.20 -29.05 -35.42
C GLU A 71 20.72 -28.02 -36.46
N GLU A 72 20.41 -28.46 -37.68
CA GLU A 72 19.88 -27.61 -38.75
C GLU A 72 18.48 -27.10 -38.42
N TYR A 73 17.62 -27.97 -37.88
CA TYR A 73 16.29 -27.59 -37.38
C TYR A 73 16.37 -26.54 -36.28
N LEU A 74 17.21 -26.76 -35.25
CA LEU A 74 17.39 -25.79 -34.16
C LEU A 74 17.98 -24.46 -34.65
N ALA A 75 18.78 -24.49 -35.73
CA ALA A 75 19.29 -23.29 -36.37
C ALA A 75 18.21 -22.50 -37.12
N GLN A 76 17.36 -23.18 -37.89
CA GLN A 76 16.22 -22.58 -38.58
C GLN A 76 15.24 -21.96 -37.59
N VAL A 77 14.82 -22.70 -36.56
CA VAL A 77 13.90 -22.20 -35.50
C VAL A 77 14.47 -20.98 -34.80
N ARG A 78 15.79 -20.96 -34.58
CA ARG A 78 16.45 -19.79 -34.00
C ARG A 78 16.37 -18.59 -34.93
N LEU A 79 16.70 -18.73 -36.21
CA LEU A 79 16.62 -17.64 -37.19
C LEU A 79 15.18 -17.12 -37.33
N GLU A 80 14.19 -18.01 -37.36
CA GLU A 80 12.77 -17.65 -37.35
C GLU A 80 12.37 -16.86 -36.10
N SER A 81 12.81 -17.31 -34.92
CA SER A 81 12.53 -16.62 -33.64
C SER A 81 13.22 -15.25 -33.57
N GLU A 82 14.41 -15.14 -34.14
CA GLU A 82 15.16 -13.90 -34.27
C GLU A 82 14.48 -12.88 -35.21
N TRP A 83 13.78 -13.36 -36.25
CA TRP A 83 12.97 -12.53 -37.14
C TRP A 83 11.57 -12.23 -36.60
N GLY A 84 10.92 -13.20 -35.95
CA GLY A 84 9.57 -13.03 -35.40
C GLY A 84 9.48 -11.97 -34.30
N ASN A 85 10.60 -11.69 -33.61
CA ASN A 85 10.66 -10.68 -32.57
C ASN A 85 10.89 -9.24 -33.10
N SER A 86 11.27 -9.05 -34.37
CA SER A 86 11.46 -7.70 -34.93
C SER A 86 10.16 -7.06 -35.42
N ASN A 87 9.08 -7.83 -35.57
CA ASN A 87 7.80 -7.37 -36.12
C ASN A 87 6.65 -7.31 -35.11
N LYS A 88 6.92 -7.45 -33.80
CA LYS A 88 5.90 -7.33 -32.73
C LYS A 88 5.70 -5.91 -32.17
N TYR A 89 6.06 -4.90 -32.95
CA TYR A 89 5.57 -3.53 -32.75
C TYR A 89 4.94 -3.04 -34.05
N ASN A 90 3.79 -3.61 -34.40
CA ASN A 90 2.88 -2.95 -35.34
C ASN A 90 2.09 -1.90 -34.54
N GLU A 91 2.42 -0.63 -34.73
CA GLU A 91 1.73 0.54 -34.16
C GLU A 91 0.30 0.76 -34.70
N ASN A 92 -0.38 -0.23 -35.30
CA ASN A 92 -1.72 -0.04 -35.85
C ASN A 92 -2.59 -1.32 -35.77
N GLU A 93 -2.67 -1.95 -34.61
CA GLU A 93 -3.82 -2.80 -34.29
C GLU A 93 -4.78 -2.00 -33.44
N GLU A 94 -5.88 -1.60 -34.05
CA GLU A 94 -7.09 -1.11 -33.39
C GLU A 94 -7.59 -2.26 -32.50
N TYR A 95 -7.12 -2.28 -31.25
CA TYR A 95 -7.53 -3.26 -30.26
C TYR A 95 -9.04 -3.11 -30.06
N SER A 96 -9.80 -4.07 -30.59
CA SER A 96 -11.12 -4.42 -30.06
C SER A 96 -10.92 -4.76 -28.59
N SER A 97 -11.20 -3.78 -27.73
CA SER A 97 -11.12 -3.86 -26.27
C SER A 97 -12.14 -4.86 -25.73
N ASP A 98 -11.81 -6.15 -25.85
CA ASP A 98 -12.34 -7.21 -25.00
C ASP A 98 -11.18 -7.85 -24.23
N GLU A 99 -10.30 -7.01 -23.70
CA GLU A 99 -9.53 -7.38 -22.52
C GLU A 99 -10.50 -7.27 -21.34
N SER A 100 -11.02 -8.41 -20.91
CA SER A 100 -11.53 -8.52 -19.55
C SER A 100 -10.37 -8.18 -18.60
N GLU A 101 -10.30 -6.91 -18.19
CA GLU A 101 -9.37 -6.42 -17.18
C GLU A 101 -9.42 -7.37 -15.98
N VAL A 102 -8.29 -8.01 -15.68
CA VAL A 102 -8.18 -8.84 -14.48
C VAL A 102 -8.08 -7.91 -13.30
N PHE A 103 -9.23 -7.55 -12.72
CA PHE A 103 -9.29 -6.79 -11.49
C PHE A 103 -8.89 -7.67 -10.30
N TYR A 104 -8.01 -7.18 -9.44
CA TYR A 104 -7.86 -7.74 -8.11
C TYR A 104 -9.14 -7.46 -7.32
N ILE A 105 -9.93 -8.50 -7.08
CA ILE A 105 -11.05 -8.43 -6.15
C ILE A 105 -10.46 -8.27 -4.74
N GLY A 106 -10.53 -7.06 -4.20
CA GLY A 106 -10.21 -6.80 -2.80
C GLY A 106 -11.19 -7.55 -1.90
N ASN A 107 -10.81 -8.74 -1.44
CA ASN A 107 -11.46 -9.60 -0.43
C ASN A 107 -12.95 -9.28 -0.18
N SER A 108 -13.79 -9.54 -1.18
CA SER A 108 -15.22 -9.32 -1.18
C SER A 108 -15.96 -10.45 -0.47
N ASN A 109 -15.70 -10.67 0.82
CA ASN A 109 -16.64 -11.39 1.67
C ASN A 109 -17.71 -10.43 2.23
N LYS A 110 -18.39 -9.69 1.33
CA LYS A 110 -19.44 -8.73 1.67
C LYS A 110 -20.58 -8.64 0.64
N GLU A 111 -20.98 -9.74 0.03
CA GLU A 111 -22.22 -9.77 -0.77
C GLU A 111 -23.53 -9.64 0.07
N LYS A 112 -23.45 -9.20 1.33
CA LYS A 112 -24.63 -8.95 2.17
C LYS A 112 -24.80 -7.51 2.67
N ASP A 113 -23.85 -6.60 2.44
CA ASP A 113 -23.94 -5.20 2.89
C ASP A 113 -24.08 -4.16 1.74
N ASP A 114 -23.91 -4.55 0.47
CA ASP A 114 -23.77 -3.61 -0.67
C ASP A 114 -25.08 -3.06 -1.27
N LYS A 115 -26.20 -3.07 -0.54
CA LYS A 115 -27.44 -2.41 -0.98
C LYS A 115 -27.56 -0.94 -0.55
N LEU A 116 -26.47 -0.32 -0.10
CA LEU A 116 -26.42 1.07 0.40
C LEU A 116 -25.45 1.99 -0.38
N GLU A 117 -25.01 1.60 -1.58
CA GLU A 117 -24.41 2.53 -2.54
C GLU A 117 -25.54 2.91 -3.52
N GLU A 118 -25.90 4.17 -3.74
CA GLU A 118 -25.08 5.24 -4.30
C GLU A 118 -25.58 6.60 -3.81
N GLY A 119 -24.67 7.38 -3.22
CA GLY A 119 -24.94 8.75 -2.83
C GLY A 119 -23.71 9.31 -2.15
N ARG A 120 -23.12 10.35 -2.74
CA ARG A 120 -21.97 11.07 -2.16
C ARG A 120 -22.32 11.46 -0.72
N LEU A 121 -21.46 11.06 0.21
CA LEU A 121 -21.57 11.48 1.59
C LEU A 121 -21.21 12.97 1.71
N LEU A 122 -22.22 13.84 1.66
CA LEU A 122 -22.03 15.28 1.75
C LEU A 122 -21.95 15.72 3.22
N ILE A 123 -20.76 15.64 3.81
CA ILE A 123 -20.50 16.26 5.11
C ILE A 123 -20.22 17.76 4.88
N PRO A 124 -20.93 18.70 5.53
CA PRO A 124 -20.65 20.12 5.40
C PRO A 124 -19.22 20.47 5.81
N HIS A 125 -18.55 21.34 5.05
CA HIS A 125 -17.18 21.79 5.36
C HIS A 125 -17.06 22.37 6.78
N SER A 126 -18.07 23.10 7.26
CA SER A 126 -18.09 23.63 8.62
C SER A 126 -18.02 22.55 9.70
N VAL A 127 -18.63 21.38 9.47
CA VAL A 127 -18.57 20.24 10.39
C VAL A 127 -17.18 19.61 10.34
N VAL A 128 -16.61 19.45 9.15
CA VAL A 128 -15.24 18.95 8.96
C VAL A 128 -14.24 19.84 9.67
N ASP A 129 -14.31 21.16 9.45
CA ASP A 129 -13.39 22.13 10.05
C ASP A 129 -13.52 22.15 11.59
N SER A 130 -14.75 22.11 12.10
CA SER A 130 -15.00 22.03 13.55
C SER A 130 -14.43 20.74 14.15
N ALA A 131 -14.69 19.60 13.52
CA ALA A 131 -14.19 18.30 13.98
C ALA A 131 -12.66 18.25 13.99
N LEU A 132 -12.02 18.81 12.97
CA LEU A 132 -10.56 18.87 12.86
C LEU A 132 -9.95 19.86 13.86
N ALA A 133 -10.61 20.98 14.14
CA ALA A 133 -10.16 21.93 15.16
C ALA A 133 -10.22 21.29 16.56
N GLU A 134 -11.34 20.66 16.91
CA GLU A 134 -11.50 19.90 18.16
C GLU A 134 -10.45 18.79 18.27
N PHE A 135 -10.25 18.01 17.20
CA PHE A 135 -9.28 16.92 17.17
C PHE A 135 -7.84 17.42 17.31
N SER A 136 -7.46 18.49 16.60
CA SER A 136 -6.12 19.07 16.67
C SER A 136 -5.84 19.64 18.06
N HIS A 137 -6.86 20.23 18.70
CA HIS A 137 -6.75 20.68 20.08
C HIS A 137 -6.52 19.49 21.04
N ALA A 138 -7.35 18.44 20.95
CA ALA A 138 -7.20 17.24 21.76
C ALA A 138 -5.82 16.56 21.57
N GLN A 139 -5.32 16.53 20.33
CA GLN A 139 -3.99 16.03 20.01
C GLN A 139 -2.89 16.87 20.68
N ALA A 140 -2.97 18.21 20.57
CA ALA A 140 -2.00 19.09 21.21
C ALA A 140 -2.02 18.96 22.74
N GLU A 141 -3.20 18.85 23.35
CA GLU A 141 -3.34 18.62 24.79
C GLU A 141 -2.75 17.28 25.23
N TYR A 142 -2.98 16.21 24.46
CA TYR A 142 -2.42 14.90 24.75
C TYR A 142 -0.89 14.90 24.64
N VAL A 143 -0.34 15.50 23.58
CA VAL A 143 1.12 15.63 23.39
C VAL A 143 1.75 16.43 24.54
N ALA A 144 1.13 17.56 24.92
CA ALA A 144 1.60 18.36 26.04
C ALA A 144 1.56 17.56 27.35
N TYR A 145 0.48 16.84 27.62
CA TYR A 145 0.37 15.96 28.77
C TYR A 145 1.46 14.87 28.76
N ARG A 146 1.62 14.15 27.64
CA ARG A 146 2.62 13.07 27.53
C ARG A 146 4.06 13.58 27.69
N SER A 147 4.36 14.81 27.27
CA SER A 147 5.68 15.43 27.46
C SER A 147 6.02 15.75 28.91
N THR A 148 5.02 15.86 29.78
CA THR A 148 5.24 16.14 31.21
C THR A 148 5.47 14.88 32.05
N LEU A 149 5.26 13.70 31.48
CA LEU A 149 5.34 12.42 32.18
C LEU A 149 6.65 11.70 31.87
N GLU A 150 7.46 11.48 32.91
CA GLU A 150 8.64 10.60 32.84
C GLU A 150 8.26 9.13 33.06
N GLU A 151 7.33 8.85 33.95
CA GLU A 151 6.78 7.52 34.25
C GLU A 151 5.25 7.56 34.27
N LEU A 152 4.62 6.42 33.94
CA LEU A 152 3.17 6.26 33.98
C LEU A 152 2.77 5.53 35.27
N ASP A 153 1.66 5.98 35.87
CA ASP A 153 1.05 5.25 36.96
C ASP A 153 0.54 3.90 36.45
N ALA A 154 0.80 2.84 37.22
CA ALA A 154 0.34 1.49 36.89
C ALA A 154 -1.17 1.36 37.11
N ILE A 155 -1.96 1.87 36.16
CA ILE A 155 -3.42 1.78 36.16
C ILE A 155 -3.82 0.38 35.68
N ALA A 156 -4.66 -0.30 36.47
CA ALA A 156 -5.16 -1.62 36.10
C ALA A 156 -6.14 -1.51 34.92
N LEU A 157 -5.72 -1.96 33.75
CA LEU A 157 -6.56 -2.02 32.55
C LEU A 157 -7.43 -3.29 32.54
N PRO A 158 -8.60 -3.24 31.88
CA PRO A 158 -9.42 -4.43 31.66
C PRO A 158 -8.69 -5.54 30.89
N GLU A 159 -8.95 -6.80 31.25
CA GLU A 159 -8.27 -7.94 30.61
C GLU A 159 -9.08 -8.49 29.42
N ASN A 160 -10.41 -8.43 29.54
CA ASN A 160 -11.33 -9.14 28.64
C ASN A 160 -12.22 -8.18 27.83
N GLN A 161 -12.61 -8.59 26.62
CA GLN A 161 -13.43 -7.76 25.72
C GLN A 161 -14.73 -7.25 26.37
N LYS A 162 -15.38 -8.06 27.20
CA LYS A 162 -16.60 -7.67 27.92
C LYS A 162 -16.33 -6.55 28.93
N GLN A 163 -15.21 -6.63 29.65
CA GLN A 163 -14.81 -5.60 30.61
C GLN A 163 -14.42 -4.31 29.89
N TRP A 164 -13.67 -4.40 28.77
CA TRP A 164 -13.37 -3.25 27.91
C TRP A 164 -14.62 -2.54 27.40
N LYS A 165 -15.62 -3.31 26.95
CA LYS A 165 -16.88 -2.72 26.49
C LYS A 165 -17.61 -1.96 27.59
N GLN A 166 -17.60 -2.48 28.81
CA GLN A 166 -18.20 -1.82 29.97
C GLN A 166 -17.40 -0.58 30.36
N PHE A 167 -16.07 -0.71 30.38
CA PHE A 167 -15.14 0.36 30.73
C PHE A 167 -15.32 1.60 29.83
N PHE A 168 -15.36 1.43 28.50
CA PHE A 168 -15.56 2.55 27.58
C PHE A 168 -16.95 3.20 27.65
N ARG A 169 -17.92 2.54 28.27
CA ARG A 169 -19.27 3.10 28.49
C ARG A 169 -19.32 3.88 29.79
N ASP A 170 -18.82 3.28 30.85
CA ASP A 170 -19.01 3.77 32.21
C ASP A 170 -17.94 4.77 32.65
N VAL A 171 -16.72 4.66 32.11
CA VAL A 171 -15.56 5.46 32.53
C VAL A 171 -15.34 6.62 31.57
N SER A 172 -15.09 7.80 32.14
CA SER A 172 -14.69 9.01 31.41
C SER A 172 -13.37 8.79 30.66
N CYS A 173 -13.31 9.30 29.44
CA CYS A 173 -12.10 9.26 28.63
C CYS A 173 -11.05 10.25 29.16
N GLU A 174 -10.25 9.82 30.13
CA GLU A 174 -9.16 10.59 30.72
C GLU A 174 -7.82 10.28 30.05
N ARG A 175 -6.92 11.27 30.04
CA ARG A 175 -5.63 11.22 29.33
C ARG A 175 -4.69 10.14 29.91
N GLU A 176 -4.81 9.87 31.20
CA GLU A 176 -4.07 8.85 31.95
C GLU A 176 -4.32 7.45 31.36
N TYR A 177 -5.59 7.08 31.16
CA TYR A 177 -5.95 5.80 30.55
C TYR A 177 -5.47 5.70 29.10
N ILE A 178 -5.57 6.79 28.33
CA ILE A 178 -5.08 6.81 26.95
C ILE A 178 -3.57 6.56 26.91
N ALA A 179 -2.81 7.24 27.76
CA ALA A 179 -1.37 7.06 27.84
C ALA A 179 -1.00 5.62 28.25
N GLN A 180 -1.68 5.05 29.24
CA GLN A 180 -1.48 3.66 29.66
C GLN A 180 -1.81 2.67 28.52
N ILE A 181 -2.93 2.84 27.83
CA ILE A 181 -3.34 1.99 26.70
C ILE A 181 -2.32 2.04 25.55
N VAL A 182 -1.76 3.23 25.29
CA VAL A 182 -0.75 3.41 24.25
C VAL A 182 0.57 2.74 24.66
N GLU A 183 1.00 2.91 25.91
CA GLU A 183 2.21 2.29 26.47
C GLU A 183 2.13 0.75 26.43
N GLU A 184 0.98 0.19 26.83
CA GLU A 184 0.73 -1.25 26.77
C GLU A 184 0.49 -1.79 25.35
N ARG A 185 0.48 -0.92 24.34
CA ARG A 185 0.27 -1.25 22.92
C ARG A 185 -1.07 -1.94 22.62
N GLU A 186 -2.09 -1.69 23.45
CA GLU A 186 -3.43 -2.25 23.26
C GLU A 186 -4.29 -1.42 22.28
N HIS A 187 -3.90 -0.17 21.98
CA HIS A 187 -4.68 0.79 21.20
C HIS A 187 -5.21 0.26 19.86
N TRP A 188 -4.43 -0.51 19.08
CA TRP A 188 -4.90 -1.05 17.79
C TRP A 188 -5.96 -2.15 17.92
N LYS A 189 -5.78 -3.03 18.91
CA LYS A 189 -6.74 -4.08 19.26
C LYS A 189 -8.04 -3.44 19.74
N LEU A 190 -7.94 -2.39 20.57
CA LEU A 190 -9.07 -1.65 21.09
C LEU A 190 -9.80 -0.84 20.00
N LEU A 191 -9.08 -0.16 19.10
CA LEU A 191 -9.69 0.50 17.94
C LEU A 191 -10.45 -0.50 17.05
N SER A 192 -9.93 -1.71 16.88
CA SER A 192 -10.64 -2.77 16.16
C SER A 192 -11.90 -3.24 16.89
N LEU A 193 -11.90 -3.31 18.22
CA LEU A 193 -13.07 -3.66 19.03
C LEU A 193 -14.12 -2.54 19.04
N LEU A 194 -13.69 -1.29 19.23
CA LEU A 194 -14.53 -0.10 19.16
C LEU A 194 -15.20 0.01 17.79
N THR A 195 -14.48 -0.28 16.71
CA THR A 195 -15.05 -0.37 15.35
C THR A 195 -16.17 -1.41 15.26
N LYS A 196 -16.00 -2.59 15.89
CA LYS A 196 -17.05 -3.63 15.93
C LYS A 196 -18.26 -3.20 16.75
N TRP A 197 -18.05 -2.39 17.79
CA TRP A 197 -19.12 -1.89 18.66
C TRP A 197 -19.76 -0.60 18.16
N LEU A 198 -19.24 -0.01 17.08
CA LEU A 198 -19.81 1.17 16.44
C LEU A 198 -21.15 0.84 15.77
N GLY A 199 -22.22 1.03 16.55
CA GLY A 199 -23.60 0.92 16.11
C GLY A 199 -24.12 2.21 15.50
N ILE A 200 -25.37 2.16 15.03
CA ILE A 200 -26.11 3.32 14.50
C ILE A 200 -26.29 4.37 15.62
N ASN A 201 -26.73 3.91 16.79
CA ASN A 201 -26.91 4.73 17.99
C ASN A 201 -25.66 4.62 18.88
N VAL A 202 -24.63 5.40 18.56
CA VAL A 202 -23.37 5.40 19.31
C VAL A 202 -23.46 6.40 20.46
N GLU A 203 -22.94 6.01 21.61
CA GLU A 203 -22.86 6.89 22.78
C GLU A 203 -21.71 7.88 22.60
N GLN A 204 -21.90 9.13 23.04
CA GLN A 204 -20.87 10.18 22.96
C GLN A 204 -19.54 9.73 23.59
N ASN A 205 -19.59 9.02 24.72
CA ASN A 205 -18.39 8.55 25.41
C ASN A 205 -17.53 7.63 24.52
N ILE A 206 -18.15 6.70 23.78
CA ILE A 206 -17.45 5.81 22.84
C ILE A 206 -16.75 6.60 21.75
N VAL A 207 -17.39 7.65 21.22
CA VAL A 207 -16.79 8.50 20.19
C VAL A 207 -15.64 9.31 20.76
N THR A 208 -15.78 9.85 21.98
CA THR A 208 -14.69 10.53 22.68
C THR A 208 -13.48 9.60 22.84
N TRP A 209 -13.69 8.36 23.29
CA TRP A 209 -12.63 7.35 23.39
C TRP A 209 -11.96 7.06 22.03
N ILE A 210 -12.74 6.89 20.97
CA ILE A 210 -12.21 6.67 19.62
C ILE A 210 -11.33 7.85 19.19
N LEU A 211 -11.82 9.09 19.33
CA LEU A 211 -11.11 10.28 18.89
C LEU A 211 -9.88 10.55 19.75
N SER A 212 -9.95 10.35 21.07
CA SER A 212 -8.79 10.51 21.96
C SER A 212 -7.72 9.45 21.71
N LEU A 213 -8.11 8.19 21.44
CA LEU A 213 -7.17 7.16 21.02
C LEU A 213 -6.51 7.51 19.69
N LEU A 214 -7.27 8.01 18.70
CA LEU A 214 -6.73 8.46 17.42
C LEU A 214 -5.80 9.66 17.57
N ALA A 215 -6.13 10.60 18.47
CA ALA A 215 -5.33 11.80 18.74
C ALA A 215 -3.96 11.46 19.35
N ALA A 216 -3.89 10.36 20.11
CA ALA A 216 -2.66 9.85 20.69
C ALA A 216 -1.73 9.16 19.69
N LEU A 217 -2.19 8.88 18.46
CA LEU A 217 -1.40 8.20 17.44
C LEU A 217 -0.56 9.19 16.63
N GLU A 218 0.72 8.86 16.45
CA GLU A 218 1.59 9.58 15.53
C GLU A 218 1.31 9.14 14.09
N LYS A 219 0.65 10.01 13.33
CA LYS A 219 0.30 9.75 11.92
C LYS A 219 1.51 9.39 11.05
N GLU A 220 2.65 10.04 11.25
CA GLU A 220 3.83 9.92 10.37
C GLU A 220 4.52 8.56 10.44
N MET A 221 4.30 7.80 11.53
CA MET A 221 4.92 6.50 11.75
C MET A 221 3.97 5.31 11.52
N MET A 222 2.79 5.56 10.96
CA MET A 222 1.77 4.52 10.81
C MET A 222 2.11 3.52 9.69
N THR A 223 2.04 2.24 10.01
CA THR A 223 2.19 1.15 9.05
C THR A 223 0.94 0.98 8.17
N PRO A 224 1.04 0.34 7.00
CA PRO A 224 -0.12 0.08 6.14
C PRO A 224 -1.24 -0.71 6.85
N THR A 225 -0.87 -1.64 7.74
CA THR A 225 -1.82 -2.45 8.51
C THR A 225 -2.61 -1.60 9.50
N GLU A 226 -1.94 -0.71 10.21
CA GLU A 226 -2.56 0.21 11.17
C GLU A 226 -3.48 1.20 10.47
N LEU A 227 -3.03 1.73 9.31
CA LEU A 227 -3.87 2.58 8.47
C LEU A 227 -5.13 1.84 7.98
N ALA A 228 -5.04 0.54 7.70
CA ALA A 228 -6.19 -0.28 7.34
C ALA A 228 -7.20 -0.43 8.50
N ILE A 229 -6.74 -0.45 9.76
CA ILE A 229 -7.62 -0.44 10.94
C ILE A 229 -8.37 0.90 11.02
N VAL A 230 -7.64 2.01 10.92
CA VAL A 230 -8.22 3.38 10.93
C VAL A 230 -9.21 3.56 9.77
N ARG A 231 -8.86 3.07 8.58
CA ARG A 231 -9.74 3.08 7.41
C ARG A 231 -11.01 2.24 7.63
N SER A 232 -10.89 1.07 8.26
CA SER A 232 -12.04 0.21 8.57
C SER A 232 -13.02 0.88 9.53
N LEU A 233 -12.50 1.63 10.50
CA LEU A 233 -13.29 2.50 11.37
C LEU A 233 -14.03 3.57 10.56
N GLY A 234 -13.33 4.31 9.70
CA GLY A 234 -13.94 5.33 8.85
C GLY A 234 -15.02 4.77 7.91
N LYS A 235 -14.79 3.60 7.30
CA LYS A 235 -15.80 2.89 6.50
C LYS A 235 -17.02 2.50 7.32
N LYS A 236 -16.81 2.00 8.54
CA LYS A 236 -17.91 1.62 9.43
C LYS A 236 -18.73 2.85 9.81
N ALA A 237 -18.10 3.94 10.20
CA ALA A 237 -18.77 5.20 10.54
C ALA A 237 -19.54 5.78 9.33
N SER A 238 -18.93 5.79 8.14
CA SER A 238 -19.59 6.22 6.90
C SER A 238 -20.81 5.36 6.56
N HIS A 239 -20.68 4.03 6.69
CA HIS A 239 -21.81 3.12 6.52
C HIS A 239 -22.93 3.40 7.53
N GLN A 240 -22.60 3.60 8.81
CA GLN A 240 -23.62 3.95 9.82
C GLN A 240 -24.29 5.27 9.47
N LEU A 241 -23.52 6.28 9.05
CA LEU A 241 -24.03 7.59 8.66
C LEU A 241 -25.02 7.51 7.49
N ARG A 242 -24.73 6.67 6.47
CA ARG A 242 -25.67 6.41 5.36
C ARG A 242 -26.92 5.64 5.80
N ALA A 243 -26.80 4.79 6.83
CA ALA A 243 -27.93 4.05 7.39
C ALA A 243 -28.81 4.90 8.33
N LEU A 244 -28.37 6.10 8.72
CA LEU A 244 -29.17 7.02 9.53
C LEU A 244 -30.33 7.58 8.70
N GLY A 245 -31.53 7.11 9.00
CA GLY A 245 -32.77 7.53 8.35
C GLY A 245 -33.43 8.74 9.00
N VAL A 246 -34.60 9.10 8.45
CA VAL A 246 -35.49 10.15 8.94
C VAL A 246 -36.00 9.77 10.34
N GLY A 247 -35.50 10.43 11.37
CA GLY A 247 -35.81 10.13 12.79
C GLY A 247 -34.58 10.08 13.70
N THR A 248 -33.39 10.12 13.13
CA THR A 248 -32.13 10.23 13.89
C THR A 248 -31.95 11.63 14.49
N THR A 249 -31.44 11.73 15.73
CA THR A 249 -31.09 13.02 16.33
C THR A 249 -29.88 13.65 15.65
N ALA A 250 -29.86 14.98 15.54
CA ALA A 250 -28.72 15.72 14.97
C ALA A 250 -27.38 15.39 15.66
N GLU A 251 -27.42 15.10 16.96
CA GLU A 251 -26.25 14.68 17.73
C GLU A 251 -25.65 13.36 17.23
N GLN A 252 -26.49 12.36 16.93
CA GLN A 252 -26.00 11.07 16.43
C GLN A 252 -25.37 11.19 15.03
N LEU A 253 -25.92 12.06 14.18
CA LEU A 253 -25.30 12.39 12.90
C LEU A 253 -23.91 12.99 13.10
N GLN A 254 -23.81 14.02 13.96
CA GLN A 254 -22.54 14.69 14.26
C GLN A 254 -21.48 13.73 14.81
N LEU A 255 -21.87 12.75 15.62
CA LEU A 255 -20.96 11.75 16.18
C LEU A 255 -20.25 10.94 15.10
N HIS A 256 -20.99 10.42 14.11
CA HIS A 256 -20.39 9.68 13.00
C HIS A 256 -19.64 10.59 12.03
N GLU A 257 -20.16 11.80 11.77
CA GLU A 257 -19.50 12.80 10.93
C GLU A 257 -18.12 13.18 11.47
N LYS A 258 -17.97 13.37 12.79
CA LYS A 258 -16.67 13.66 13.42
C LYS A 258 -15.65 12.55 13.14
N ILE A 259 -16.04 11.29 13.29
CA ILE A 259 -15.15 10.14 13.01
C ILE A 259 -14.74 10.14 11.53
N VAL A 260 -15.71 10.27 10.62
CA VAL A 260 -15.44 10.25 9.17
C VAL A 260 -14.55 11.44 8.77
N ALA A 261 -14.82 12.64 9.27
CA ALA A 261 -14.05 13.85 8.97
C ALA A 261 -12.59 13.70 9.39
N VAL A 262 -12.34 13.23 10.63
CA VAL A 262 -10.99 13.02 11.14
C VAL A 262 -10.28 11.92 10.34
N VAL A 263 -10.91 10.77 10.11
CA VAL A 263 -10.29 9.68 9.35
C VAL A 263 -9.99 10.11 7.90
N ALA A 264 -10.92 10.77 7.23
CA ALA A 264 -10.77 11.15 5.84
C ALA A 264 -9.71 12.25 5.64
N VAL A 265 -9.69 13.27 6.51
CA VAL A 265 -8.81 14.43 6.33
C VAL A 265 -7.51 14.28 7.11
N HIS A 266 -7.57 13.98 8.41
CA HIS A 266 -6.35 13.86 9.22
C HIS A 266 -5.51 12.65 8.78
N PHE A 267 -6.11 11.47 8.60
CA PHE A 267 -5.41 10.26 8.15
C PHE A 267 -5.36 10.09 6.62
N ALA A 268 -5.68 11.15 5.87
CA ALA A 268 -5.62 11.21 4.40
C ALA A 268 -6.42 10.13 3.65
N GLN A 269 -7.47 9.58 4.26
CA GLN A 269 -8.40 8.63 3.63
C GLN A 269 -9.55 9.35 2.89
N ARG A 270 -9.20 10.29 1.99
CA ARG A 270 -10.16 11.21 1.34
C ARG A 270 -11.24 10.52 0.53
N ASP A 271 -10.95 9.33 0.01
CA ASP A 271 -11.89 8.52 -0.76
C ASP A 271 -13.12 8.09 0.06
N LEU A 272 -13.08 8.20 1.39
CA LEU A 272 -14.25 7.98 2.25
C LEU A 272 -15.33 9.07 2.13
N LEU A 273 -14.97 10.26 1.61
CA LEU A 273 -15.91 11.38 1.38
C LEU A 273 -16.50 11.39 -0.03
N GLU A 274 -15.86 10.71 -0.99
CA GLU A 274 -16.14 10.88 -2.42
C GLU A 274 -16.88 9.70 -3.08
N LYS A 275 -17.32 8.70 -2.32
CA LYS A 275 -18.13 7.59 -2.82
C LYS A 275 -19.62 7.90 -2.80
#